data_AF-A0A928U2Z3-F1
#
_entry.id   AF-A0A928U2Z3-F1
#
_cell.length_a   1.000
_cell.length_b   1.000
_cell.length_c   1.000
_cell.angle_alpha   90.00
_cell.angle_beta   90.00
_cell.angle_gamma   90.00
#
_symmetry.space_group_name_H-M   'P 1'
#
loop_
_entity.id
_entity.type
_entity.pdbx_description
1 polymer ?
#
loop_
_entity_poly.entity_id
_entity_poly.type
_entity_poly.pdbx_seq_one_letter_code
_entity_poly.pdbx_strand_id
1 'polypeptide(L)'
;MHRTCGHCGIVFERERGYFMMSVFVGYVMCFFVVIPVMVGLYLTIRPSMNGYLIGAVVALVLAIPLIFHYARVVWLHLDELMDPRPNPPT
;
A
#
# COMPACT_ATOMS: atom_id res chain seq x y z
N MET A 1 9.72 -4.26 8.79
CA MET A 1 9.37 -2.96 9.40
C MET A 1 9.90 -2.95 10.82
N HIS A 2 10.58 -1.87 11.21
CA HIS A 2 11.00 -1.67 12.58
C HIS A 2 9.78 -1.39 13.47
N ARG A 3 9.85 -1.72 14.76
CA ARG A 3 8.76 -1.43 15.71
C ARG A 3 8.75 0.04 16.14
N THR A 4 9.94 0.64 16.18
CA THR A 4 10.16 2.03 16.60
C THR A 4 10.97 2.79 15.56
N CYS A 5 10.83 4.11 15.57
CA CYS A 5 11.68 4.99 14.77
C CYS A 5 13.09 5.06 15.37
N GLY A 6 14.13 4.91 14.54
CA GLY A 6 15.53 5.01 14.98
C GLY A 6 16.00 6.43 15.35
N HIS A 7 15.24 7.46 14.98
CA HIS A 7 15.59 8.87 15.25
C HIS A 7 14.88 9.41 16.50
N CYS A 8 13.57 9.23 16.62
CA CYS A 8 12.76 9.78 17.72
C CYS A 8 12.20 8.73 18.68
N GLY A 9 12.47 7.44 18.49
CA GLY A 9 12.03 6.37 19.39
C GLY A 9 10.53 6.06 19.39
N ILE A 10 9.71 6.76 18.61
CA ILE A 10 8.26 6.56 18.59
C ILE A 10 7.90 5.14 18.16
N VAL A 11 6.90 4.54 18.82
CA VAL A 11 6.32 3.25 18.42
C VAL A 11 5.34 3.47 17.27
N PHE A 12 5.57 2.80 16.13
CA PHE A 12 4.73 2.95 14.95
C PHE A 12 3.31 2.42 15.16
N GLU A 13 3.18 1.29 15.87
CA GLU A 13 1.88 0.71 16.24
C GLU A 13 1.33 1.42 17.49
N ARG A 14 0.35 2.33 17.32
CA ARG A 14 -0.32 3.05 18.43
C ARG A 14 -1.11 2.09 19.33
N GLU A 15 -1.85 1.20 18.69
CA GLU A 15 -2.83 0.31 19.29
C GLU A 15 -2.70 -1.10 18.68
N ARG A 16 -3.16 -2.12 19.38
CA ARG A 16 -3.17 -3.49 18.83
C ARG A 16 -4.04 -3.52 17.58
N GLY A 17 -3.46 -3.92 16.45
CA GLY A 17 -4.20 -4.03 15.20
C GLY A 17 -4.35 -2.72 14.43
N TYR A 18 -3.60 -1.68 14.80
CA TYR A 18 -3.53 -0.40 14.09
C TYR A 18 -3.35 -0.55 12.56
N PHE A 19 -2.51 -1.50 12.13
CA PHE A 19 -2.27 -1.74 10.70
C PHE A 19 -3.41 -2.46 9.97
N MET A 20 -4.49 -2.88 10.64
CA MET A 20 -5.66 -3.43 9.95
C MET A 20 -6.25 -2.41 8.98
N MET A 21 -6.24 -1.13 9.34
CA MET A 21 -6.75 -0.07 8.47
C MET A 21 -5.84 0.20 7.25
N SER A 22 -4.55 -0.14 7.34
CA SER A 22 -3.64 -0.02 6.20
C SER A 22 -4.01 -0.93 5.02
N VAL A 23 -4.80 -1.99 5.25
CA VAL A 23 -5.28 -2.87 4.18
C VAL A 23 -6.18 -2.12 3.20
N PHE A 24 -7.00 -1.19 3.67
CA PHE A 24 -7.85 -0.36 2.80
C PHE A 24 -7.01 0.54 1.89
N VAL A 25 -5.93 1.12 2.42
CA VAL A 25 -4.94 1.86 1.61
C VAL A 25 -4.32 0.95 0.55
N GLY A 26 -4.00 -0.30 0.92
CA GLY A 26 -3.50 -1.33 -0.01
C GLY A 26 -4.49 -1.63 -1.15
N TYR A 27 -5.79 -1.71 -0.88
CA TYR A 27 -6.79 -1.90 -1.93
C TYR A 27 -6.83 -0.75 -2.93
N VAL A 28 -6.73 0.48 -2.44
CA VAL A 28 -6.62 1.66 -3.32
C VAL A 28 -5.35 1.57 -4.18
N MET A 29 -4.22 1.17 -3.59
CA MET A 29 -2.96 0.95 -4.33
C MET A 29 -3.07 -0.16 -5.39
N CYS A 30 -3.83 -1.23 -5.14
CA CYS A 30 -4.07 -2.27 -6.15
C CYS A 30 -4.71 -1.71 -7.42
N PHE A 31 -5.64 -0.76 -7.31
CA PHE A 31 -6.24 -0.11 -8.49
C PHE A 31 -5.20 0.66 -9.30
N PHE A 32 -4.28 1.36 -8.63
CA PHE A 32 -3.18 2.06 -9.29
C PHE A 32 -2.21 1.13 -10.01
N VAL A 33 -2.18 -0.16 -9.69
CA VAL A 33 -1.39 -1.17 -10.41
C VAL A 33 -2.20 -1.81 -11.54
N VAL A 34 -3.42 -2.26 -11.25
CA VAL A 34 -4.23 -3.02 -12.22
C VAL A 34 -4.70 -2.14 -13.37
N ILE A 35 -5.15 -0.91 -13.11
CA ILE A 35 -5.71 -0.05 -14.16
C ILE A 35 -4.67 0.25 -15.26
N PRO A 36 -3.43 0.70 -14.96
CA PRO A 36 -2.42 0.92 -15.99
C PRO A 36 -2.05 -0.35 -16.75
N VAL A 37 -2.01 -1.51 -16.09
CA VAL A 37 -1.72 -2.79 -16.74
C VAL A 37 -2.82 -3.17 -17.72
N MET A 38 -4.10 -3.04 -17.32
CA MET A 38 -5.24 -3.31 -18.22
C MET A 38 -5.26 -2.36 -19.41
N VAL A 39 -5.07 -1.06 -19.16
CA VAL A 39 -5.00 -0.03 -20.22
C VAL A 39 -3.82 -0.31 -21.15
N GLY A 40 -2.64 -0.63 -20.61
CA GLY A 40 -1.45 -0.97 -21.38
C GLY A 40 -1.67 -2.19 -22.28
N LEU A 41 -2.25 -3.26 -21.74
CA LEU A 41 -2.58 -4.47 -22.52
C LEU A 41 -3.62 -4.18 -23.61
N TYR A 42 -4.62 -3.35 -23.33
CA TYR A 42 -5.65 -2.94 -24.29
C TYR A 42 -5.08 -2.09 -25.44
N LEU A 43 -4.12 -1.21 -25.15
CA LEU A 43 -3.52 -0.34 -26.16
C LEU A 43 -2.47 -1.05 -27.02
N THR A 44 -1.86 -2.14 -26.54
CA THR A 44 -0.73 -2.81 -27.22
C THR A 44 -1.13 -4.09 -27.94
N ILE A 45 -1.56 -5.13 -27.21
CA ILE A 45 -1.71 -6.49 -27.75
C ILE A 45 -3.17 -6.93 -27.84
N ARG A 46 -4.07 -6.34 -27.04
CA ARG A 46 -5.50 -6.68 -26.96
C ARG A 46 -5.75 -8.18 -26.78
N PRO A 47 -5.24 -8.78 -25.70
CA PRO A 47 -5.38 -10.21 -25.48
C PRO A 47 -6.85 -10.63 -25.26
N SER A 48 -7.09 -11.94 -25.23
CA SER A 48 -8.38 -12.48 -24.79
C SER A 48 -8.64 -12.17 -23.31
N MET A 49 -9.87 -12.37 -22.83
CA MET A 49 -10.24 -12.17 -21.43
C MET A 49 -9.29 -12.85 -20.44
N ASN A 50 -8.87 -14.09 -20.75
CA ASN A 50 -7.92 -14.84 -19.92
C ASN A 50 -6.55 -14.16 -19.87
N GLY A 51 -6.10 -13.54 -20.97
CA GLY A 51 -4.83 -12.82 -20.98
C GLY A 51 -4.85 -11.55 -20.12
N TYR A 52 -5.97 -10.83 -20.08
CA TYR A 52 -6.14 -9.72 -19.12
C TYR A 52 -6.09 -10.21 -17.68
N LEU A 53 -6.81 -11.28 -17.35
CA LEU A 53 -6.81 -11.86 -16.00
C LEU A 53 -5.41 -12.30 -15.57
N ILE A 54 -4.68 -13.01 -16.43
CA ILE A 54 -3.31 -13.44 -16.16
C ILE A 54 -2.40 -12.22 -15.97
N GLY A 55 -2.51 -11.21 -16.85
CA GLY A 55 -1.72 -9.98 -16.74
C GLY A 55 -1.96 -9.23 -15.42
N ALA A 56 -3.22 -9.11 -15.00
CA ALA A 56 -3.59 -8.49 -13.73
C ALA A 56 -3.00 -9.26 -12.53
N VAL A 57 -3.16 -10.59 -12.52
CA VAL A 57 -2.66 -11.45 -11.43
C VAL A 57 -1.13 -11.37 -11.35
N VAL A 58 -0.43 -11.48 -12.47
CA VAL A 58 1.04 -11.39 -12.51
C VAL A 58 1.51 -10.03 -12.00
N ALA A 59 0.91 -8.93 -12.48
CA ALA A 59 1.26 -7.59 -12.02
C ALA A 59 1.02 -7.41 -10.52
N LEU A 60 -0.11 -7.88 -9.99
CA LEU A 60 -0.40 -7.82 -8.57
C LEU A 60 0.57 -8.67 -7.76
N VAL A 61 0.86 -9.91 -8.14
CA VAL A 61 1.81 -10.78 -7.42
C VAL A 61 3.18 -10.13 -7.30
N LEU A 62 3.65 -9.48 -8.37
CA LEU A 62 4.91 -8.75 -8.37
C LEU A 62 4.83 -7.48 -7.48
N ALA A 63 3.69 -6.80 -7.45
CA ALA A 63 3.50 -5.56 -6.71
C ALA A 63 3.14 -5.76 -5.22
N ILE A 64 2.61 -6.92 -4.81
CA ILE A 64 2.19 -7.23 -3.43
C ILE A 64 3.23 -6.82 -2.37
N PRO A 65 4.53 -7.18 -2.46
CA PRO A 65 5.49 -6.81 -1.42
C PRO A 65 5.65 -5.29 -1.29
N LEU A 66 5.57 -4.56 -2.40
CA LEU A 66 5.64 -3.10 -2.42
C LEU A 66 4.35 -2.49 -1.85
N ILE A 67 3.19 -2.96 -2.30
CA ILE A 67 1.88 -2.50 -1.82
C ILE A 67 1.78 -2.69 -0.30
N PHE A 68 2.13 -3.86 0.21
CA PHE A 68 2.07 -4.15 1.64
C PHE A 68 3.00 -3.24 2.46
N HIS A 69 4.20 -2.95 1.93
CA HIS A 69 5.14 -2.05 2.60
C HIS A 69 4.61 -0.61 2.60
N TYR A 70 4.24 -0.08 1.44
CA TYR A 70 3.86 1.33 1.29
C TYR A 70 2.47 1.64 1.84
N ALA A 71 1.53 0.69 1.83
CA ALA A 71 0.21 0.90 2.41
C ALA A 71 0.30 1.25 3.90
N ARG A 72 1.20 0.60 4.64
CA ARG A 72 1.46 0.91 6.06
C ARG A 72 2.16 2.25 6.26
N VAL A 73 3.11 2.60 5.38
CA VAL A 73 3.79 3.90 5.43
C VAL A 73 2.81 5.04 5.19
N VAL A 74 1.99 4.92 4.14
CA VAL A 74 0.97 5.91 3.80
C VAL A 74 -0.07 6.00 4.92
N TRP A 75 -0.55 4.88 5.45
CA TRP A 75 -1.45 4.88 6.60
C TRP A 75 -0.86 5.64 7.80
N LEU A 76 0.42 5.44 8.10
CA LEU A 76 1.09 6.12 9.21
C LEU A 76 1.12 7.66 9.03
N HIS A 77 1.30 8.12 7.80
CA HIS A 77 1.31 9.56 7.49
C HIS A 77 -0.10 10.14 7.51
N LEU A 78 -1.09 9.40 6.99
CA LEU A 78 -2.49 9.80 7.03
C LEU A 78 -3.00 9.90 8.47
N ASP A 79 -2.70 8.89 9.30
CA ASP A 79 -3.09 8.85 10.70
C ASP A 79 -2.47 10.00 11.51
N GLU A 80 -1.17 10.27 11.33
CA GLU A 80 -0.50 11.40 11.98
C GLU A 80 -1.03 12.76 11.51
N LEU A 81 -1.49 12.87 10.26
CA LEU A 81 -2.13 14.07 9.75
C LEU A 81 -3.54 14.29 10.34
N MET A 82 -4.30 13.21 10.52
CA MET A 82 -5.68 13.26 11.05
C MET A 82 -5.71 13.42 12.56
N ASP A 83 -4.83 12.73 13.27
CA ASP A 83 -4.71 12.76 14.72
C ASP A 83 -3.22 12.84 15.10
N PRO A 84 -2.62 14.04 15.11
CA PRO A 84 -1.22 14.22 15.45
C PRO A 84 -0.92 13.75 16.88
N ARG A 85 0.20 13.05 17.07
CA ARG A 85 0.67 12.74 18.43
C ARG A 85 1.04 14.05 19.14
N PRO A 86 0.71 14.19 20.44
CA PRO A 86 1.30 15.24 21.26
C PRO A 86 2.83 15.18 21.16
N ASN A 87 3.46 16.33 20.94
CA ASN A 87 4.86 16.48 20.54
C ASN A 87 5.79 15.41 21.13
N PRO A 88 6.62 14.74 20.32
CA PRO A 88 7.62 13.82 20.84
C PRO A 88 8.60 14.58 21.76
N PRO A 89 9.03 14.00 22.89
CA PRO A 89 10.10 14.60 23.68
C PRO A 89 11.34 14.70 22.78
N THR A 90 11.83 15.94 22.60
CA THR A 90 13.07 16.26 21.89
C THR A 90 14.27 15.59 22.52
#